data_AF-A6NYI9-F1
#
_entry.id   AF-A6NYI9-F1
#
_cell.length_a   1.000
_cell.length_b   1.000
_cell.length_c   1.000
_cell.angle_alpha   90.00
_cell.angle_beta   90.00
_cell.angle_gamma   90.00
#
_symmetry.space_group_name_H-M   'P 1'
#
loop_
_entity.id
_entity.type
_entity.pdbx_description
1 polymer ?
#
loop_
_entity_poly.entity_id
_entity_poly.type
_entity_poly.pdbx_seq_one_letter_code
_entity_poly.pdbx_strand_id
1 'polypeptide(L)' 'MDDDAGAQAPQLLWINWTDQVVSFHSEEGFEPVEFPDHDAMLAYVFQKTSNGFRIQ' A
#
# COMPACT_ATOMS: atom_id res chain seq x y z
N MET A 1 11.02 -24.37 18.57
CA MET A 1 9.95 -23.41 18.91
C MET A 1 10.35 -22.17 18.15
N ASP A 2 9.88 -22.13 16.92
CA ASP A 2 10.11 -21.06 15.97
C ASP A 2 9.41 -19.84 16.55
N ASP A 3 10.19 -19.05 17.30
CA ASP A 3 9.83 -17.69 17.68
C ASP A 3 9.89 -16.87 16.39
N ASP A 4 8.94 -17.12 15.49
CA ASP A 4 8.49 -16.17 14.49
C ASP A 4 7.78 -15.10 15.31
N ALA A 5 8.60 -14.28 15.99
CA ALA A 5 8.19 -12.97 16.44
C ALA A 5 7.63 -12.33 15.18
N GLY A 6 6.30 -12.29 15.09
CA GLY A 6 5.54 -11.80 13.96
C GLY A 6 5.85 -10.33 13.73
N ALA A 7 7.04 -10.08 13.17
CA ALA A 7 7.42 -8.83 12.56
C ALA A 7 6.51 -8.78 11.36
N GLN A 8 5.33 -8.19 11.55
CA GLN A 8 4.45 -7.81 10.46
C GLN A 8 5.35 -7.06 9.48
N ALA A 9 5.64 -7.72 8.35
CA ALA A 9 6.50 -7.11 7.35
C ALA A 9 5.90 -5.73 7.00
N PRO A 10 6.74 -4.69 6.84
CA PRO A 10 6.25 -3.38 6.46
C PRO A 10 5.40 -3.51 5.20
N GLN A 11 4.24 -2.88 5.24
CA GLN A 11 3.24 -3.01 4.18
C GLN A 11 3.58 -2.02 3.09
N LEU A 12 3.86 -2.51 1.89
CA LEU A 12 4.25 -1.70 0.75
C LEU A 12 3.06 -1.49 -0.16
N LEU A 13 2.77 -0.22 -0.45
CA LEU A 13 1.76 0.17 -1.42
C LEU A 13 2.44 0.92 -2.57
N TRP A 14 2.04 0.64 -3.79
CA TRP A 14 2.58 1.28 -4.98
C TRP A 14 1.55 2.26 -5.53
N ILE A 15 1.95 3.51 -5.73
CA ILE A 15 1.03 4.59 -6.14
C ILE A 15 1.48 5.19 -7.47
N ASN A 16 0.60 5.19 -8.46
CA ASN A 16 0.74 5.98 -9.67
C ASN A 16 -0.07 7.27 -9.52
N TRP A 17 0.65 8.37 -9.31
CA TRP A 17 0.06 9.71 -9.17
C TRP A 17 -0.52 10.25 -10.49
N THR A 18 0.00 9.79 -11.63
CA THR A 18 -0.41 10.24 -12.97
C THR A 18 -1.76 9.66 -13.35
N ASP A 19 -1.91 8.33 -13.26
CA ASP A 19 -3.15 7.62 -13.56
C ASP A 19 -4.12 7.57 -12.37
N GLN A 20 -3.67 8.08 -11.21
CA GLN A 20 -4.37 8.00 -9.94
C GLN A 20 -4.73 6.54 -9.62
N VAL A 21 -3.74 5.65 -9.64
CA VAL A 21 -3.92 4.22 -9.35
C VAL A 21 -3.11 3.84 -8.12
N VAL A 22 -3.67 3.01 -7.27
CA VAL A 22 -3.03 2.38 -6.11
C VAL A 22 -3.00 0.87 -6.33
N SER A 23 -1.82 0.28 -6.21
CA SER A 23 -1.57 -1.15 -6.36
C SER A 23 -0.95 -1.71 -5.08
N PHE A 24 -1.37 -2.90 -4.67
CA PHE A 24 -0.75 -3.63 -3.55
C PHE A 24 0.48 -4.45 -3.97
N HIS A 25 0.80 -4.45 -5.26
CA HIS A 25 1.92 -5.15 -5.85
C HIS A 25 2.92 -4.18 -6.48
N SER A 26 4.19 -4.57 -6.49
CA SER A 26 5.25 -3.79 -7.13
C SER A 26 4.98 -3.65 -8.61
N GLU A 27 4.82 -2.40 -9.06
CA GLU A 27 4.53 -2.08 -10.45
C GLU A 27 5.51 -1.02 -10.94
N GLU A 28 6.00 -1.20 -12.17
CA GLU A 28 6.98 -0.29 -12.76
C GLU A 28 6.32 1.06 -13.07
N GLY A 29 6.96 2.16 -12.64
CA GLY A 29 6.41 3.50 -12.77
C GLY A 29 5.52 3.95 -11.60
N PHE A 30 5.31 3.09 -10.60
CA PHE A 30 4.61 3.43 -9.36
C PHE A 30 5.60 3.77 -8.25
N GLU A 31 5.19 4.62 -7.33
CA GLU A 31 5.99 5.04 -6.19
C GLU A 31 5.71 4.13 -4.98
N PRO A 32 6.74 3.56 -4.32
CA PRO A 32 6.55 2.78 -3.11
C PRO A 32 6.24 3.67 -1.92
N VAL A 33 5.25 3.27 -1.16
CA VAL A 33 4.93 3.85 0.13
C VAL A 33 4.91 2.75 1.16
N GLU A 34 5.80 2.88 2.14
CA GLU A 34 5.89 1.97 3.27
C GLU A 34 4.91 2.39 4.37
N PHE A 35 4.17 1.40 4.87
CA PHE A 35 3.25 1.54 5.97
C PHE A 35 3.68 0.64 7.14
N PRO A 36 3.51 1.13 8.38
CA PRO A 36 3.86 0.35 9.56
C PRO A 36 2.93 -0.86 9.74
N ASP A 37 1.67 -0.75 9.29
CA ASP A 37 0.62 -1.74 9.51
C ASP A 37 -0.37 -1.80 8.34
N HIS A 38 -1.05 -2.95 8.22
CA HIS A 38 -2.10 -3.17 7.22
C HIS A 38 -3.28 -2.18 7.36
N ASP A 39 -3.66 -1.84 8.59
CA ASP A 39 -4.76 -0.90 8.85
C ASP A 39 -4.45 0.51 8.31
N ALA A 40 -3.23 1.00 8.57
CA ALA A 40 -2.76 2.29 8.07
C ALA A 40 -2.72 2.32 6.52
N MET A 41 -2.25 1.23 5.90
CA MET A 41 -2.26 1.07 4.45
C MET A 41 -3.68 1.12 3.88
N LEU A 42 -4.62 0.36 4.46
CA LEU A 42 -6.01 0.34 4.00
C LEU A 42 -6.68 1.71 4.18
N ALA A 43 -6.53 2.36 5.33
CA ALA A 43 -7.06 3.70 5.57
C ALA A 43 -6.56 4.71 4.53
N TYR A 44 -5.28 4.61 4.15
CA TYR A 44 -4.69 5.41 3.09
C TYR A 44 -5.30 5.11 1.72
N VAL A 45 -5.44 3.83 1.35
CA VAL A 45 -6.08 3.40 0.10
C VAL A 45 -7.52 3.91 0.02
N PHE A 46 -8.31 3.76 1.10
CA PHE A 46 -9.68 4.27 1.17
C PHE A 46 -9.76 5.80 1.03
N GLN A 47 -8.81 6.53 1.61
CA GLN A 47 -8.72 7.98 1.41
C GLN A 47 -8.42 8.29 -0.06
N LYS A 48 -7.48 7.59 -0.69
CA LYS A 48 -7.13 7.79 -2.10
C LYS A 48 -8.30 7.50 -3.03
N THR A 49 -9.03 6.41 -2.82
CA THR A 49 -10.19 6.08 -3.66
C THR A 49 -11.31 7.11 -3.53
N SER A 50 -11.49 7.66 -2.33
CA SER A 50 -12.41 8.78 -2.10
C SER A 50 -11.98 10.06 -2.85
N ASN A 51 -10.68 10.23 -3.10
CA ASN A 51 -10.12 11.31 -3.91
C ASN A 51 -10.12 11.04 -5.42
N GLY A 52 -10.66 9.91 -5.87
CA GLY A 52 -10.73 9.54 -7.29
C GLY A 52 -9.69 8.54 -7.75
N PHE A 53 -8.81 8.05 -6.85
CA PHE A 53 -7.87 7.00 -7.22
C PHE A 53 -8.59 5.66 -7.43
N ARG A 54 -8.00 4.80 -8.27
CA ARG A 54 -8.48 3.45 -8.55
C ARG A 54 -7.56 2.43 -7.89
N ILE A 55 -8.12 1.33 -7.41
CA ILE A 55 -7.35 0.21 -6.88
C ILE A 55 -7.17 -0.82 -7.99
N GLN A 56 -5.96 -1.36 -8.12
CA GLN A 56 -5.60 -2.44 -9.03
C GLN A 56 -5.04 -3.65 -8.29
#